data_AF-A5HZS1-F1
#
_entry.id   AF-A5HZS1-F1
#
_cell.length_a   1.000
_cell.length_b   1.000
_cell.length_c   1.000
_cell.angle_alpha   90.00
_cell.angle_beta   90.00
_cell.angle_gamma   90.00
#
_symmetry.space_group_name_H-M   'P 1'
#
loop_
_entity.id
_entity.type
_entity.pdbx_description
1 polymer ?
#
loop_
_entity_poly.entity_id
_entity_poly.type
_entity_poly.pdbx_seq_one_letter_code
_entity_poly.pdbx_strand_id
1 'polypeptide(L)'
;MKNTKLIKLVAGIMAATFSLSLLTTKVEAKNIENKNTKNEVKQTVNSKDLERKLIGYFPEWAYNSEAQGYFKVTDLQWDSLTHIQYSFAMVDQATNKIKLGDKHAALEEEFKNYNLSYKGKKVELDPNLPYKGHFNLLQTMKKQYPDVNLLISVGGWAGSRGFYTMLDTDEGINTFADSCVDFIKKYNFDGVDIDFEYPSSTSQSGNPADFDLSEPRRAKLNERYNILMKTLREKIDAASKKDNKDYILSAAVTASPWVLGGVKDNTYAKYLDFLSVMSYDYHGGWNEYVENLAGIYPDPKDRETASQIMPTLCMDWAYRYYRGILPPEKILMGIPYYTRGWENVQGGQNGLHGSSRTPASGKYNIWGDDLDNDGKLEPAGANPLWHVLNLMEKDNNLKVYWDDVEKVPYVWQNQERVFLSFENERSIDERLNYIKNKNLGGALIWVMNGDYGLNPNYEEGSSDINKGKYTFGDTLTKRLSNGLTNMGACSKTPEDSNNSLEPINVSVNFGGSYDHPNYTYDIKVKNYTGKEIKGGWEVSFDLPKSALYKSSWGGNYTLKDNGDFTTVTIKSGNWQNINAGATVNLQGMIGLCFSDVRNIKFNDMKPVGDQKIIQQK
;
A
#
# COMPACT_ATOMS: atom_id res chain seq x y z
N MET A 1 -10.29 19.53 52.94
CA MET A 1 -10.52 20.97 52.64
C MET A 1 -10.49 21.11 51.12
N LYS A 2 -11.64 20.95 50.43
CA LYS A 2 -12.58 22.01 49.99
C LYS A 2 -11.93 23.04 49.04
N ASN A 3 -12.17 22.93 47.73
CA ASN A 3 -13.27 23.67 47.08
C ASN A 3 -13.42 23.36 45.58
N THR A 4 -14.51 22.67 45.26
CA THR A 4 -15.20 22.64 43.96
C THR A 4 -16.15 23.84 43.84
N LYS A 5 -16.38 24.36 42.64
CA LYS A 5 -17.57 25.16 42.33
C LYS A 5 -18.35 24.55 41.17
N LEU A 6 -19.52 24.04 41.55
CA LEU A 6 -20.65 23.63 40.75
C LEU A 6 -21.52 24.88 40.47
N ILE A 7 -22.06 25.03 39.27
CA ILE A 7 -23.19 25.94 39.02
C ILE A 7 -24.35 25.10 38.50
N LYS A 8 -25.45 25.10 39.26
CA LYS A 8 -26.79 24.67 38.85
C LYS A 8 -27.54 25.89 38.32
N LEU A 9 -28.37 25.73 37.28
CA LEU A 9 -29.64 26.45 37.22
C LEU A 9 -30.74 25.57 36.60
N VAL A 10 -31.94 25.80 37.12
CA VAL A 10 -33.16 24.99 37.09
C VAL A 10 -34.04 25.31 35.87
N ALA A 11 -34.84 24.33 35.51
CA ALA A 11 -35.85 24.30 34.45
C ALA A 11 -36.95 25.37 34.58
N GLY A 12 -37.47 25.81 33.43
CA GLY A 12 -38.75 26.50 33.28
C GLY A 12 -39.47 25.96 32.04
N ILE A 13 -40.63 25.33 32.26
CA ILE A 13 -41.55 24.83 31.23
C ILE A 13 -42.29 26.01 30.61
N MET A 14 -42.34 26.09 29.28
CA MET A 14 -43.32 26.92 28.57
C MET A 14 -43.78 26.19 27.31
N ALA A 15 -45.04 25.75 27.33
CA ALA A 15 -45.74 25.20 26.18
C ALA A 15 -46.13 26.34 25.23
N ALA A 16 -45.74 26.24 23.96
CA ALA A 16 -46.21 27.13 22.91
C ALA A 16 -46.78 26.27 21.77
N THR A 17 -48.11 26.30 21.67
CA THR A 17 -48.91 25.81 20.55
C THR A 17 -48.58 26.60 19.28
N PHE A 18 -48.06 25.92 18.25
CA PHE A 18 -47.99 26.46 16.90
C PHE A 18 -49.13 25.91 16.05
N SER A 19 -50.01 26.80 15.62
CA SER A 19 -51.08 26.58 14.66
C SER A 19 -50.50 26.34 13.26
N LEU A 20 -50.87 25.20 12.67
CA LEU A 20 -50.61 24.86 11.28
C LEU A 20 -51.56 25.66 10.37
N SER A 21 -51.02 26.55 9.54
CA SER A 21 -51.71 27.07 8.36
C SER A 21 -51.19 26.34 7.11
N LEU A 22 -52.05 25.53 6.49
CA LEU A 22 -51.76 24.90 5.21
C LEU A 22 -51.80 25.95 4.09
N LEU A 23 -50.66 26.26 3.48
CA LEU A 23 -50.61 26.71 2.09
C LEU A 23 -50.31 25.51 1.20
N THR A 24 -51.29 25.13 0.37
CA THR A 24 -51.10 24.14 -0.68
C THR A 24 -50.53 24.83 -1.91
N THR A 25 -49.30 24.50 -2.31
CA THR A 25 -48.80 24.75 -3.65
C THR A 25 -48.66 23.40 -4.35
N LYS A 26 -49.39 23.23 -5.46
CA LYS A 26 -49.24 22.07 -6.35
C LYS A 26 -47.88 22.16 -7.02
N VAL A 27 -46.97 21.24 -6.71
CA VAL A 27 -45.81 20.96 -7.54
C VAL A 27 -46.18 19.79 -8.45
N GLU A 28 -46.30 20.06 -9.75
CA GLU A 28 -46.37 19.02 -10.78
C GLU A 28 -45.05 18.26 -10.79
N ALA A 29 -45.10 16.98 -10.41
CA ALA A 29 -44.00 16.05 -10.61
C ALA A 29 -43.85 15.77 -12.11
N LYS A 30 -42.84 16.39 -12.75
CA LYS A 30 -42.33 15.91 -14.02
C LYS A 30 -41.64 14.58 -13.77
N ASN A 31 -42.20 13.51 -14.34
CA ASN A 31 -41.53 12.22 -14.47
C ASN A 31 -40.19 12.41 -15.19
N ILE A 32 -39.11 12.36 -14.44
CA ILE A 32 -37.77 12.15 -15.01
C ILE A 32 -37.66 10.64 -15.21
N GLU A 33 -37.81 10.20 -16.45
CA GLU A 33 -37.39 8.87 -16.87
C GLU A 33 -35.92 8.69 -16.48
N ASN A 34 -35.66 7.84 -15.49
CA ASN A 34 -34.33 7.30 -15.21
C ASN A 34 -33.92 6.43 -16.41
N LYS A 35 -33.35 7.07 -17.43
CA LYS A 35 -32.48 6.40 -18.38
C LYS A 35 -31.22 6.01 -17.62
N ASN A 36 -31.22 4.79 -17.09
CA ASN A 36 -30.02 4.07 -16.71
C ASN A 36 -29.15 3.88 -17.97
N THR A 37 -28.39 4.90 -18.34
CA THR A 37 -27.21 4.70 -19.18
C THR A 37 -26.17 4.01 -18.31
N LYS A 38 -26.07 2.68 -18.49
CA LYS A 38 -24.85 1.95 -18.17
C LYS A 38 -23.70 2.60 -18.94
N ASN A 39 -22.98 3.50 -18.29
CA ASN A 39 -21.61 3.80 -18.67
C ASN A 39 -20.77 2.62 -18.19
N GLU A 40 -20.84 1.50 -18.92
CA GLU A 40 -19.72 0.57 -18.94
C GLU A 40 -18.59 1.31 -19.63
N VAL A 41 -17.73 1.94 -18.82
CA VAL A 41 -16.43 2.40 -19.29
C VAL A 41 -15.67 1.14 -19.70
N LYS A 42 -15.76 0.78 -20.98
CA LYS A 42 -14.79 -0.12 -21.60
C LYS A 42 -13.45 0.61 -21.57
N GLN A 43 -12.69 0.43 -20.49
CA GLN A 43 -11.27 0.73 -20.47
C GLN A 43 -10.61 -0.17 -21.52
N THR A 44 -10.41 0.36 -22.72
CA THR A 44 -9.35 -0.12 -23.60
C THR A 44 -8.05 0.09 -22.83
N VAL A 45 -7.49 -0.99 -22.26
CA VAL A 45 -6.18 -0.96 -21.59
C VAL A 45 -5.19 -0.30 -22.56
N ASN A 46 -4.63 0.83 -22.16
CA ASN A 46 -3.62 1.52 -22.95
C ASN A 46 -2.34 0.67 -22.87
N SER A 47 -1.60 0.53 -23.98
CA SER A 47 -0.34 -0.25 -23.96
C SER A 47 0.65 0.27 -22.91
N LYS A 48 0.56 1.56 -22.56
CA LYS A 48 1.33 2.19 -21.49
C LYS A 48 0.99 1.67 -20.09
N ASP A 49 -0.24 1.22 -19.85
CA ASP A 49 -0.66 0.73 -18.52
C ASP A 49 0.10 -0.55 -18.14
N LEU A 50 0.48 -1.33 -19.16
CA LEU A 50 1.23 -2.57 -19.03
C LEU A 50 2.75 -2.35 -18.94
N GLU A 51 3.25 -1.14 -19.16
CA GLU A 51 4.68 -0.86 -18.96
C GLU A 51 5.04 -1.03 -17.49
N ARG A 52 6.17 -1.71 -17.26
CA ARG A 52 6.69 -1.95 -15.91
C ARG A 52 7.16 -0.65 -15.29
N LYS A 53 6.83 -0.46 -14.03
CA LYS A 53 7.06 0.78 -13.30
C LYS A 53 8.23 0.60 -12.34
N LEU A 54 9.09 1.60 -12.25
CA LEU A 54 10.08 1.72 -11.20
C LEU A 54 9.84 3.06 -10.50
N ILE A 55 9.36 2.96 -9.27
CA ILE A 55 8.99 4.11 -8.45
C ILE A 55 10.08 4.38 -7.43
N GLY A 56 10.55 5.62 -7.37
CA GLY A 56 11.49 6.08 -6.35
C GLY A 56 10.87 7.10 -5.42
N TYR A 57 10.86 6.83 -4.11
CA TYR A 57 10.50 7.82 -3.10
C TYR A 57 11.62 8.84 -2.88
N PHE A 58 11.33 10.12 -3.11
CA PHE A 58 12.23 11.23 -2.83
C PHE A 58 11.94 11.80 -1.43
N PRO A 59 12.88 11.70 -0.48
CA PRO A 59 12.72 12.20 0.88
C PRO A 59 12.97 13.71 0.94
N GLU A 60 11.95 14.52 1.21
CA GLU A 60 12.07 15.99 1.16
C GLU A 60 13.08 16.57 2.14
N TRP A 61 13.33 15.88 3.25
CA TRP A 61 14.21 16.31 4.34
C TRP A 61 15.71 16.05 4.05
N ALA A 62 16.04 15.14 3.14
CA ALA A 62 17.40 14.62 3.02
C ALA A 62 18.44 15.66 2.57
N TYR A 63 18.01 16.69 1.82
CA TYR A 63 18.90 17.75 1.32
C TYR A 63 19.57 18.56 2.43
N ASN A 64 18.98 18.61 3.62
CA ASN A 64 19.46 19.39 4.76
C ASN A 64 20.00 18.51 5.90
N SER A 65 20.27 17.23 5.61
CA SER A 65 20.75 16.28 6.60
C SER A 65 22.11 15.70 6.19
N GLU A 66 23.11 15.94 7.03
CA GLU A 66 24.47 15.41 6.86
C GLU A 66 24.49 13.88 6.84
N ALA A 67 23.75 13.25 7.76
CA ALA A 67 23.63 11.79 7.84
C ALA A 67 22.93 11.18 6.61
N GLN A 68 22.16 11.98 5.88
CA GLN A 68 21.50 11.59 4.64
C GLN A 68 22.24 12.07 3.39
N GLY A 69 23.47 12.57 3.54
CA GLY A 69 24.36 12.96 2.45
C GLY A 69 23.96 14.25 1.72
N TYR A 70 23.08 15.07 2.30
CA TYR A 70 22.51 16.25 1.64
C TYR A 70 21.91 15.91 0.27
N PHE A 71 21.17 14.81 0.18
CA PHE A 71 20.61 14.28 -1.06
C PHE A 71 19.54 15.22 -1.66
N LYS A 72 19.66 15.53 -2.95
CA LYS A 72 18.85 16.54 -3.66
C LYS A 72 18.13 15.93 -4.86
N VAL A 73 17.19 16.69 -5.41
CA VAL A 73 16.48 16.33 -6.64
C VAL A 73 17.44 16.05 -7.82
N THR A 74 18.58 16.74 -7.88
CA THR A 74 19.60 16.50 -8.92
C THR A 74 20.41 15.23 -8.71
N ASP A 75 20.30 14.58 -7.55
CA ASP A 75 21.00 13.33 -7.24
C ASP A 75 20.14 12.09 -7.57
N LEU A 76 18.83 12.28 -7.83
CA LEU A 76 17.91 11.22 -8.26
C LEU A 76 18.37 10.57 -9.57
N GLN A 77 18.11 9.27 -9.71
CA GLN A 77 18.45 8.45 -10.86
C GLN A 77 17.41 8.62 -11.99
N TRP A 78 17.23 9.85 -12.49
CA TRP A 78 16.18 10.24 -13.45
C TRP A 78 16.09 9.38 -14.72
N ASP A 79 17.21 8.82 -15.18
CA ASP A 79 17.28 7.96 -16.36
C ASP A 79 16.90 6.50 -16.10
N SER A 80 16.75 6.13 -14.82
CA SER A 80 16.44 4.78 -14.38
C SER A 80 14.99 4.64 -13.90
N LEU A 81 14.39 5.72 -13.39
CA LEU A 81 13.05 5.74 -12.81
C LEU A 81 11.98 6.00 -13.87
N THR A 82 10.77 5.46 -13.65
CA THR A 82 9.58 5.85 -14.43
C THR A 82 8.65 6.76 -13.63
N HIS A 83 8.69 6.67 -12.29
CA HIS A 83 7.92 7.53 -11.40
C HIS A 83 8.80 8.00 -10.23
N ILE A 84 8.62 9.25 -9.83
CA ILE A 84 9.16 9.81 -8.59
C ILE A 84 7.99 10.19 -7.70
N GLN A 85 8.01 9.71 -6.46
CA GLN A 85 7.03 10.05 -5.43
C GLN A 85 7.68 10.99 -4.41
N TYR A 86 7.19 12.22 -4.33
CA TYR A 86 7.70 13.21 -3.37
C TYR A 86 7.09 12.96 -1.98
N SER A 87 7.95 12.71 -0.98
CA SER A 87 7.57 12.45 0.41
C SER A 87 7.90 13.65 1.31
N PHE A 88 6.93 14.28 1.99
CA PHE A 88 5.49 14.01 1.93
C PHE A 88 4.64 15.29 1.96
N ALA A 89 3.46 15.21 1.37
CA ALA A 89 2.33 16.05 1.75
C ALA A 89 1.52 15.38 2.87
N MET A 90 0.63 16.14 3.51
CA MET A 90 -0.21 15.66 4.60
C MET A 90 -1.63 16.21 4.46
N VAL A 91 -2.56 15.69 5.24
CA VAL A 91 -3.89 16.30 5.39
C VAL A 91 -3.85 17.35 6.50
N ASP A 92 -4.30 18.56 6.20
CA ASP A 92 -4.51 19.60 7.20
C ASP A 92 -5.80 19.34 7.99
N GLN A 93 -5.66 19.05 9.28
CA GLN A 93 -6.79 18.75 10.18
C GLN A 93 -7.75 19.94 10.34
N ALA A 94 -7.30 21.18 10.14
CA ALA A 94 -8.16 22.35 10.29
C ALA A 94 -9.03 22.59 9.06
N THR A 95 -8.56 22.22 7.87
CA THR A 95 -9.20 22.57 6.60
C THR A 95 -9.63 21.37 5.77
N ASN A 96 -9.23 20.15 6.15
CA ASN A 96 -9.35 18.91 5.36
C ASN A 96 -8.69 18.99 3.98
N LYS A 97 -7.76 19.93 3.75
CA LYS A 97 -7.05 20.05 2.47
C LYS A 97 -5.69 19.37 2.52
N ILE A 98 -5.16 19.01 1.36
CA ILE A 98 -3.74 18.68 1.23
C ILE A 98 -2.88 19.89 1.63
N LYS A 99 -1.84 19.65 2.43
CA LYS A 99 -0.81 20.62 2.81
C LYS A 99 0.58 20.04 2.55
N LEU A 100 1.56 20.91 2.36
CA LEU A 100 2.97 20.54 2.28
C LEU A 100 3.46 20.06 3.66
N GLY A 101 4.29 19.02 3.70
CA GLY A 101 5.03 18.63 4.91
C GLY A 101 6.01 19.73 5.30
N ASP A 102 6.95 20.03 4.40
CA ASP A 102 7.86 21.19 4.52
C ASP A 102 7.66 22.18 3.36
N LYS A 103 7.02 23.32 3.66
CA LYS A 103 6.81 24.40 2.68
C LYS A 103 8.12 25.02 2.20
N HIS A 104 9.12 25.13 3.08
CA HIS A 104 10.39 25.76 2.75
C HIS A 104 11.15 24.89 1.73
N ALA A 105 11.33 23.61 2.05
CA ALA A 105 11.98 22.64 1.17
C ALA A 105 11.25 22.55 -0.19
N ALA A 106 9.92 22.47 -0.17
CA ALA A 106 9.13 22.29 -1.38
C ALA A 106 9.17 23.51 -2.32
N LEU A 107 9.04 24.74 -1.78
CA LEU A 107 8.71 25.94 -2.58
C LEU A 107 9.65 27.14 -2.42
N GLU A 108 10.49 27.19 -1.40
CA GLU A 108 11.20 28.43 -1.02
C GLU A 108 12.72 28.31 -1.06
N GLU A 109 13.27 27.11 -0.81
CA GLU A 109 14.71 26.88 -0.81
C GLU A 109 15.34 27.30 -2.16
N GLU A 110 16.42 28.09 -2.06
CA GLU A 110 17.11 28.68 -3.21
C GLU A 110 18.33 27.86 -3.65
N PHE A 111 18.76 26.92 -2.81
CA PHE A 111 19.90 26.05 -2.98
C PHE A 111 21.22 26.78 -3.26
N LYS A 112 21.39 28.01 -2.79
CA LYS A 112 22.57 28.87 -3.10
C LYS A 112 23.91 28.24 -2.76
N ASN A 113 23.95 27.41 -1.70
CA ASN A 113 25.16 26.79 -1.21
C ASN A 113 25.35 25.35 -1.74
N TYR A 114 24.50 24.90 -2.67
CA TYR A 114 24.56 23.56 -3.21
C TYR A 114 25.07 23.57 -4.65
N ASN A 115 25.92 22.60 -4.98
CA ASN A 115 26.27 22.32 -6.36
C ASN A 115 25.18 21.49 -7.01
N LEU A 116 24.24 22.15 -7.67
CA LEU A 116 23.18 21.48 -8.44
C LEU A 116 23.73 21.07 -9.81
N SER A 117 23.97 19.78 -9.98
CA SER A 117 24.40 19.23 -11.26
C SER A 117 23.85 17.82 -11.48
N TYR A 118 23.58 17.49 -12.74
CA TYR A 118 23.17 16.15 -13.14
C TYR A 118 24.02 15.72 -14.35
N LYS A 119 24.70 14.56 -14.24
CA LYS A 119 25.66 14.05 -15.24
C LYS A 119 26.66 15.12 -15.71
N GLY A 120 27.23 15.87 -14.76
CA GLY A 120 28.23 16.91 -15.02
C GLY A 120 27.68 18.22 -15.64
N LYS A 121 26.37 18.32 -15.87
CA LYS A 121 25.73 19.55 -16.34
C LYS A 121 25.12 20.29 -15.17
N LYS A 122 25.38 21.59 -15.07
CA LYS A 122 24.75 22.47 -14.09
C LYS A 122 23.24 22.48 -14.28
N VAL A 123 22.50 22.39 -13.18
CA VAL A 123 21.05 22.56 -13.11
C VAL A 123 20.77 23.82 -12.32
N GLU A 124 19.86 24.66 -12.80
CA GLU A 124 19.46 25.88 -12.11
C GLU A 124 17.94 25.86 -11.91
N LEU A 125 17.48 26.58 -10.89
CA LEU A 125 16.05 26.81 -10.71
C LEU A 125 15.50 27.54 -11.95
N ASP A 126 14.38 27.09 -12.49
CA ASP A 126 13.69 27.78 -13.58
C ASP A 126 13.07 29.09 -13.07
N PRO A 127 13.56 30.26 -13.51
CA PRO A 127 13.05 31.55 -13.05
C PRO A 127 11.63 31.85 -13.53
N ASN A 128 11.08 31.08 -14.48
CA ASN A 128 9.72 31.26 -14.99
C ASN A 128 8.66 30.55 -14.14
N LEU A 129 9.07 29.68 -13.21
CA LEU A 129 8.15 29.06 -12.27
C LEU A 129 7.90 30.02 -11.08
N PRO A 130 6.65 30.13 -10.58
CA PRO A 130 6.31 31.05 -9.50
C PRO A 130 6.71 30.54 -8.10
N TYR A 131 7.58 29.52 -8.04
CA TYR A 131 8.08 28.88 -6.82
C TYR A 131 9.52 28.40 -7.04
N LYS A 132 10.24 28.20 -5.93
CA LYS A 132 11.59 27.64 -5.86
C LYS A 132 11.52 26.22 -5.28
N GLY A 133 12.50 25.83 -4.46
CA GLY A 133 12.51 24.57 -3.74
C GLY A 133 12.58 23.34 -4.64
N HIS A 134 12.35 22.18 -4.04
CA HIS A 134 12.35 20.89 -4.74
C HIS A 134 11.36 20.87 -5.90
N PHE A 135 10.20 21.51 -5.78
CA PHE A 135 9.19 21.47 -6.85
C PHE A 135 9.69 22.17 -8.11
N ASN A 136 10.42 23.28 -7.98
CA ASN A 136 11.05 23.91 -9.13
C ASN A 136 12.08 22.98 -9.78
N LEU A 137 12.96 22.36 -8.99
CA LEU A 137 13.97 21.44 -9.52
C LEU A 137 13.35 20.21 -10.18
N LEU A 138 12.30 19.62 -9.58
CA LEU A 138 11.57 18.48 -10.15
C LEU A 138 10.97 18.84 -11.51
N GLN A 139 10.30 19.99 -11.60
CA GLN A 139 9.74 20.46 -12.87
C GLN A 139 10.83 20.81 -13.90
N THR A 140 11.98 21.32 -13.45
CA THR A 140 13.13 21.61 -14.32
C THR A 140 13.74 20.33 -14.88
N MET A 141 13.96 19.33 -14.03
CA MET A 141 14.51 18.04 -14.43
C MET A 141 13.54 17.26 -15.33
N LYS A 142 12.24 17.31 -15.04
CA LYS A 142 11.22 16.68 -15.89
C LYS A 142 11.19 17.20 -17.33
N LYS A 143 11.60 18.45 -17.60
CA LYS A 143 11.75 18.92 -18.99
C LYS A 143 12.82 18.15 -19.77
N GLN A 144 13.82 17.61 -19.06
CA GLN A 144 14.87 16.76 -19.64
C GLN A 144 14.47 15.28 -19.65
N TYR A 145 13.56 14.88 -18.75
CA TYR A 145 13.04 13.51 -18.59
C TYR A 145 11.50 13.51 -18.65
N PRO A 146 10.90 13.83 -19.82
CA PRO A 146 9.46 14.06 -19.94
C PRO A 146 8.60 12.81 -19.70
N ASP A 147 9.19 11.62 -19.79
CA ASP A 147 8.52 10.34 -19.56
C ASP A 147 8.47 9.94 -18.08
N VAL A 148 9.15 10.68 -17.20
CA VAL A 148 9.10 10.43 -15.75
C VAL A 148 7.88 11.12 -15.14
N ASN A 149 7.02 10.33 -14.51
CA ASN A 149 5.86 10.85 -13.79
C ASN A 149 6.24 11.33 -12.39
N LEU A 150 5.71 12.48 -11.99
CA LEU A 150 5.86 13.05 -10.66
C LEU A 150 4.56 12.91 -9.90
N LEU A 151 4.59 12.19 -8.79
CA LEU A 151 3.45 12.02 -7.90
C LEU A 151 3.77 12.69 -6.56
N ILE A 152 2.77 13.32 -5.95
CA ILE A 152 2.84 13.77 -4.57
C ILE A 152 2.29 12.66 -3.67
N SER A 153 3.10 12.15 -2.74
CA SER A 153 2.65 11.17 -1.75
C SER A 153 2.10 11.88 -0.52
N VAL A 154 0.90 11.50 -0.09
CA VAL A 154 0.19 12.10 1.04
C VAL A 154 0.10 11.11 2.19
N GLY A 155 0.71 11.45 3.33
CA GLY A 155 0.69 10.64 4.54
C GLY A 155 2.05 10.09 4.95
N GLY A 156 2.21 8.78 4.90
CA GLY A 156 3.29 8.02 5.52
C GLY A 156 3.10 7.85 7.02
N TRP A 157 3.96 7.05 7.64
CA TRP A 157 3.92 6.69 9.07
C TRP A 157 3.74 7.89 10.02
N ALA A 158 4.46 8.99 9.77
CA ALA A 158 4.39 10.22 10.60
C ALA A 158 3.37 11.26 10.10
N GLY A 159 2.84 11.12 8.87
CA GLY A 159 1.95 12.09 8.24
C GLY A 159 0.47 11.66 8.17
N SER A 160 0.15 10.47 8.66
CA SER A 160 -1.19 9.87 8.52
C SER A 160 -2.28 10.47 9.42
N ARG A 161 -1.90 11.20 10.48
CA ARG A 161 -2.80 11.75 11.50
C ARG A 161 -4.04 12.47 10.95
N GLY A 162 -3.87 13.28 9.90
CA GLY A 162 -4.95 14.08 9.34
C GLY A 162 -6.00 13.28 8.56
N PHE A 163 -5.67 12.07 8.08
CA PHE A 163 -6.66 11.20 7.43
C PHE A 163 -7.78 10.81 8.38
N TYR A 164 -7.46 10.50 9.64
CA TYR A 164 -8.44 10.02 10.62
C TYR A 164 -9.61 11.00 10.79
N THR A 165 -9.35 12.31 10.91
CA THR A 165 -10.41 13.32 11.05
C THR A 165 -11.06 13.70 9.72
N MET A 166 -10.29 13.76 8.63
CA MET A 166 -10.83 14.11 7.31
C MET A 166 -11.86 13.10 6.81
N LEU A 167 -11.69 11.83 7.17
CA LEU A 167 -12.61 10.75 6.84
C LEU A 167 -13.93 10.80 7.60
N ASP A 168 -14.11 11.64 8.63
CA ASP A 168 -15.34 11.66 9.46
C ASP A 168 -16.60 12.05 8.67
N THR A 169 -16.47 12.88 7.62
CA THR A 169 -17.60 13.41 6.85
C THR A 169 -17.37 13.36 5.34
N ASP A 170 -18.46 13.29 4.56
CA ASP A 170 -18.36 13.33 3.09
C ASP A 170 -17.83 14.68 2.60
N GLU A 171 -18.13 15.76 3.34
CA GLU A 171 -17.59 17.09 3.06
C GLU A 171 -16.07 17.14 3.24
N GLY A 172 -15.52 16.50 4.29
CA GLY A 172 -14.07 16.38 4.50
C GLY A 172 -13.40 15.64 3.35
N ILE A 173 -13.95 14.49 2.96
CA ILE A 173 -13.47 13.69 1.82
C ILE A 173 -13.51 14.50 0.51
N ASN A 174 -14.61 15.19 0.22
CA ASN A 174 -14.74 16.01 -0.98
C ASN A 174 -13.76 17.18 -0.97
N THR A 175 -13.62 17.87 0.16
CA THR A 175 -12.67 18.98 0.32
C THR A 175 -11.24 18.54 0.07
N PHE A 176 -10.86 17.39 0.63
CA PHE A 176 -9.55 16.81 0.41
C PHE A 176 -9.32 16.44 -1.06
N ALA A 177 -10.27 15.72 -1.67
CA ALA A 177 -10.16 15.28 -3.06
C ALA A 177 -10.09 16.45 -4.04
N ASP A 178 -10.92 17.49 -3.85
CA ASP A 178 -10.85 18.72 -4.64
C ASP A 178 -9.50 19.43 -4.48
N SER A 179 -9.01 19.52 -3.24
CA SER A 179 -7.71 20.15 -2.97
C SER A 179 -6.52 19.38 -3.57
N CYS A 180 -6.62 18.05 -3.67
CA CYS A 180 -5.62 17.21 -4.34
C CYS A 180 -5.55 17.52 -5.84
N VAL A 181 -6.69 17.64 -6.51
CA VAL A 181 -6.76 18.05 -7.92
C VAL A 181 -6.18 19.45 -8.11
N ASP A 182 -6.54 20.40 -7.25
CA ASP A 182 -5.98 21.76 -7.31
C ASP A 182 -4.45 21.74 -7.11
N PHE A 183 -3.95 20.91 -6.19
CA PHE A 183 -2.52 20.79 -5.90
C PHE A 183 -1.73 20.27 -7.10
N ILE A 184 -2.15 19.14 -7.70
CA ILE A 184 -1.42 18.55 -8.83
C ILE A 184 -1.43 19.47 -10.05
N LYS A 185 -2.51 20.24 -10.25
CA LYS A 185 -2.59 21.24 -11.31
C LYS A 185 -1.70 22.44 -11.03
N LYS A 186 -1.71 22.94 -9.80
CA LYS A 186 -0.93 24.13 -9.39
C LYS A 186 0.58 23.90 -9.52
N TYR A 187 1.06 22.71 -9.14
CA TYR A 187 2.48 22.38 -9.14
C TYR A 187 2.90 21.45 -10.30
N ASN A 188 1.97 21.14 -11.21
CA ASN A 188 2.19 20.33 -12.42
C ASN A 188 2.72 18.90 -12.16
N PHE A 189 2.23 18.30 -11.07
CA PHE A 189 2.37 16.86 -10.83
C PHE A 189 1.46 16.06 -11.79
N ASP A 190 1.78 14.79 -11.99
CA ASP A 190 1.00 13.86 -12.83
C ASP A 190 0.02 13.03 -12.02
N GLY A 191 0.08 13.08 -10.69
CA GLY A 191 -0.82 12.30 -9.87
C GLY A 191 -0.64 12.49 -8.39
N VAL A 192 -1.45 11.74 -7.65
CA VAL A 192 -1.43 11.67 -6.19
C VAL A 192 -1.27 10.21 -5.80
N ASP A 193 -0.40 10.00 -4.81
CA ASP A 193 -0.22 8.73 -4.13
C ASP A 193 -0.75 8.87 -2.70
N ILE A 194 -1.64 7.96 -2.29
CA ILE A 194 -2.21 7.95 -0.94
C ILE A 194 -1.49 6.90 -0.10
N ASP A 195 -0.74 7.38 0.89
CA ASP A 195 0.01 6.55 1.83
C ASP A 195 -0.60 6.71 3.22
N PHE A 196 -1.77 6.10 3.43
CA PHE A 196 -2.49 6.17 4.70
C PHE A 196 -2.14 4.96 5.57
N GLU A 197 -1.51 5.21 6.72
CA GLU A 197 -1.06 4.20 7.68
C GLU A 197 -1.84 4.28 9.02
N TYR A 198 -2.94 3.54 9.21
CA TYR A 198 -3.62 2.66 8.24
C TYR A 198 -5.16 2.74 8.29
N PRO A 199 -5.86 2.54 7.15
CA PRO A 199 -7.33 2.44 7.08
C PRO A 199 -7.86 1.08 7.58
N SER A 200 -7.45 0.65 8.76
CA SER A 200 -7.80 -0.67 9.33
C SER A 200 -8.67 -0.56 10.58
N SER A 201 -9.53 -1.56 10.79
CA SER A 201 -10.25 -1.73 12.05
C SER A 201 -9.47 -2.48 13.13
N THR A 202 -8.27 -2.99 12.81
CA THR A 202 -7.36 -3.63 13.76
C THR A 202 -6.89 -2.60 14.79
N SER A 203 -6.99 -2.95 16.08
CA SER A 203 -6.56 -2.05 17.17
C SER A 203 -5.04 -1.88 17.16
N GLN A 204 -4.60 -0.66 17.43
CA GLN A 204 -3.20 -0.26 17.51
C GLN A 204 -2.40 -0.63 16.26
N SER A 205 -3.03 -0.52 15.09
CA SER A 205 -2.40 -0.89 13.81
C SER A 205 -1.58 0.25 13.19
N GLY A 206 -1.90 1.51 13.47
CA GLY A 206 -1.17 2.69 12.97
C GLY A 206 -0.13 3.23 13.95
N ASN A 207 0.35 4.45 13.69
CA ASN A 207 1.32 5.13 14.55
C ASN A 207 0.76 5.34 15.98
N PRO A 208 1.51 5.00 17.05
CA PRO A 208 1.09 5.24 18.43
C PRO A 208 0.72 6.69 18.75
N ALA A 209 1.38 7.67 18.09
CA ALA A 209 1.05 9.07 18.22
C ALA A 209 -0.38 9.40 17.72
N ASP A 210 -0.99 8.51 16.94
CA ASP A 210 -2.31 8.67 16.33
C ASP A 210 -3.44 7.92 17.02
N PHE A 211 -3.16 7.18 18.09
CA PHE A 211 -4.16 6.34 18.77
C PHE A 211 -5.35 7.12 19.33
N ASP A 212 -5.16 8.37 19.75
CA ASP A 212 -6.26 9.22 20.22
C ASP A 212 -7.29 9.52 19.12
N LEU A 213 -6.87 9.50 17.85
CA LEU A 213 -7.74 9.74 16.69
C LEU A 213 -8.16 8.45 15.98
N SER A 214 -7.25 7.48 15.86
CA SER A 214 -7.47 6.24 15.11
C SER A 214 -8.36 5.26 15.87
N GLU A 215 -8.10 5.02 17.17
CA GLU A 215 -8.84 4.04 17.97
C GLU A 215 -10.36 4.30 18.02
N PRO A 216 -10.84 5.54 18.24
CA PRO A 216 -12.27 5.83 18.23
C PRO A 216 -12.94 5.64 16.86
N ARG A 217 -12.17 5.57 15.77
CA ARG A 217 -12.68 5.55 14.38
C ARG A 217 -12.59 4.18 13.70
N ARG A 218 -11.86 3.22 14.28
CA ARG A 218 -11.57 1.89 13.69
C ARG A 218 -12.76 1.22 13.01
N ALA A 219 -13.95 1.26 13.63
CA ALA A 219 -15.14 0.60 13.11
C ALA A 219 -15.59 1.11 11.72
N LYS A 220 -15.21 2.34 11.35
CA LYS A 220 -15.61 2.98 10.08
C LYS A 220 -14.44 3.26 9.14
N LEU A 221 -13.18 3.22 9.61
CA LEU A 221 -12.01 3.65 8.82
C LEU A 221 -11.93 3.00 7.43
N ASN A 222 -12.07 1.67 7.36
CA ASN A 222 -12.00 0.95 6.09
C ASN A 222 -13.12 1.37 5.10
N GLU A 223 -14.36 1.49 5.57
CA GLU A 223 -15.49 1.97 4.75
C GLU A 223 -15.23 3.38 4.22
N ARG A 224 -14.81 4.30 5.10
CA ARG A 224 -14.56 5.70 4.74
C ARG A 224 -13.38 5.83 3.77
N TYR A 225 -12.35 4.99 3.90
CA TYR A 225 -11.25 4.93 2.94
C TYR A 225 -11.71 4.49 1.54
N ASN A 226 -12.62 3.50 1.43
CA ASN A 226 -13.21 3.13 0.15
C ASN A 226 -13.97 4.31 -0.51
N ILE A 227 -14.67 5.12 0.28
CA ILE A 227 -15.35 6.34 -0.20
C ILE A 227 -14.33 7.39 -0.65
N LEU A 228 -13.24 7.59 0.09
CA LEU A 228 -12.16 8.50 -0.28
C LEU A 228 -11.55 8.14 -1.64
N MET A 229 -11.14 6.90 -1.83
CA MET A 229 -10.46 6.47 -3.06
C MET A 229 -11.39 6.53 -4.27
N LYS A 230 -12.67 6.22 -4.09
CA LYS A 230 -13.70 6.45 -5.12
C LYS A 230 -13.81 7.93 -5.48
N THR A 231 -13.91 8.80 -4.48
CA THR A 231 -14.11 10.24 -4.67
C THR A 231 -12.90 10.86 -5.36
N LEU A 232 -11.68 10.51 -4.95
CA LEU A 232 -10.45 10.93 -5.61
C LEU A 232 -10.47 10.55 -7.10
N ARG A 233 -10.79 9.30 -7.43
CA ARG A 233 -10.85 8.86 -8.83
C ARG A 233 -11.86 9.65 -9.65
N GLU A 234 -13.06 9.85 -9.14
CA GLU A 234 -14.11 10.64 -9.83
C GLU A 234 -13.66 12.08 -10.11
N LYS A 235 -13.00 12.73 -9.13
CA LYS A 235 -12.48 14.10 -9.28
C LYS A 235 -11.30 14.17 -10.23
N ILE A 236 -10.37 13.22 -10.15
CA ILE A 236 -9.21 13.12 -11.03
C ILE A 236 -9.65 12.80 -12.47
N ASP A 237 -10.64 11.95 -12.70
CA ASP A 237 -11.20 11.67 -14.04
C ASP A 237 -11.83 12.91 -14.67
N ALA A 238 -12.61 13.66 -13.87
CA ALA A 238 -13.22 14.91 -14.32
C ALA A 238 -12.14 15.95 -14.70
N ALA A 239 -11.08 16.07 -13.90
CA ALA A 239 -9.94 16.92 -14.21
C ALA A 239 -9.19 16.45 -15.46
N SER A 240 -8.92 15.14 -15.58
CA SER A 240 -8.20 14.54 -16.70
C SER A 240 -8.90 14.83 -18.03
N LYS A 241 -10.23 14.63 -18.05
CA LYS A 241 -11.07 14.93 -19.21
C LYS A 241 -11.07 16.42 -19.57
N LYS A 242 -11.07 17.31 -18.57
CA LYS A 242 -11.09 18.77 -18.79
C LYS A 242 -9.76 19.28 -19.33
N ASP A 243 -8.66 18.73 -18.82
CA ASP A 243 -7.31 19.18 -19.13
C ASP A 243 -6.70 18.41 -20.33
N ASN A 244 -7.38 17.36 -20.82
CA ASN A 244 -6.88 16.43 -21.83
C ASN A 244 -5.48 15.89 -21.48
N LYS A 245 -5.33 15.53 -20.20
CA LYS A 245 -4.11 14.97 -19.59
C LYS A 245 -4.55 13.84 -18.65
N ASP A 246 -3.92 12.68 -18.76
CA ASP A 246 -4.17 11.60 -17.80
C ASP A 246 -3.48 11.92 -16.47
N TYR A 247 -4.23 11.83 -15.37
CA TYR A 247 -3.71 11.96 -14.01
C TYR A 247 -3.79 10.62 -13.26
N ILE A 248 -2.71 10.29 -12.58
CA ILE A 248 -2.49 9.02 -11.88
C ILE A 248 -3.03 9.10 -10.44
N LEU A 249 -3.69 8.04 -10.00
CA LEU A 249 -4.02 7.76 -8.61
C LEU A 249 -3.40 6.43 -8.20
N SER A 250 -2.48 6.47 -7.23
CA SER A 250 -1.89 5.28 -6.61
C SER A 250 -2.09 5.26 -5.11
N ALA A 251 -1.73 4.15 -4.48
CA ALA A 251 -1.62 4.05 -3.03
C ALA A 251 -0.45 3.13 -2.64
N ALA A 252 0.27 3.53 -1.60
CA ALA A 252 1.11 2.63 -0.83
C ALA A 252 0.23 1.86 0.16
N VAL A 253 0.39 0.55 0.22
CA VAL A 253 -0.48 -0.35 1.00
C VAL A 253 0.34 -1.32 1.83
N THR A 254 -0.17 -1.64 3.02
CA THR A 254 0.51 -2.53 3.98
C THR A 254 0.69 -3.96 3.45
N ALA A 255 1.81 -4.59 3.80
CA ALA A 255 2.01 -6.01 3.61
C ALA A 255 1.65 -6.86 4.85
N SER A 256 1.22 -6.22 5.95
CA SER A 256 1.03 -6.88 7.23
C SER A 256 -0.29 -7.65 7.32
N PRO A 257 -0.28 -8.97 7.60
CA PRO A 257 -1.50 -9.75 7.82
C PRO A 257 -2.31 -9.26 9.02
N TRP A 258 -1.65 -8.69 10.03
CA TRP A 258 -2.28 -8.11 11.21
C TRP A 258 -3.13 -6.90 10.86
N VAL A 259 -2.55 -5.95 10.12
CA VAL A 259 -3.27 -4.75 9.67
C VAL A 259 -4.38 -5.13 8.68
N LEU A 260 -4.10 -6.03 7.73
CA LEU A 260 -5.07 -6.51 6.73
C LEU A 260 -6.22 -7.30 7.34
N GLY A 261 -6.06 -7.89 8.52
CA GLY A 261 -7.16 -8.54 9.25
C GLY A 261 -8.31 -7.59 9.59
N GLY A 262 -8.05 -6.29 9.71
CA GLY A 262 -9.05 -5.27 9.96
C GLY A 262 -9.62 -4.59 8.71
N VAL A 263 -9.17 -5.00 7.52
CA VAL A 263 -9.62 -4.49 6.22
C VAL A 263 -10.70 -5.43 5.68
N LYS A 264 -11.98 -5.02 5.78
CA LYS A 264 -13.13 -5.87 5.44
C LYS A 264 -13.56 -5.75 3.99
N ASP A 265 -13.30 -4.60 3.37
CA ASP A 265 -13.62 -4.28 1.99
C ASP A 265 -12.41 -3.60 1.33
N ASN A 266 -11.99 -4.16 0.19
CA ASN A 266 -10.86 -3.69 -0.61
C ASN A 266 -11.31 -3.03 -1.93
N THR A 267 -12.57 -2.61 -2.03
CA THR A 267 -13.14 -1.99 -3.24
C THR A 267 -12.35 -0.77 -3.72
N TYR A 268 -11.60 -0.09 -2.84
CA TYR A 268 -10.73 1.03 -3.17
C TYR A 268 -9.77 0.70 -4.32
N ALA A 269 -9.27 -0.54 -4.38
CA ALA A 269 -8.19 -0.93 -5.29
C ALA A 269 -8.59 -0.80 -6.76
N LYS A 270 -9.87 -0.95 -7.11
CA LYS A 270 -10.33 -0.81 -8.51
C LYS A 270 -10.24 0.62 -9.04
N TYR A 271 -10.14 1.61 -8.14
CA TYR A 271 -10.01 3.02 -8.50
C TYR A 271 -8.55 3.43 -8.73
N LEU A 272 -7.60 2.55 -8.43
CA LEU A 272 -6.18 2.81 -8.59
C LEU A 272 -5.70 2.45 -10.01
N ASP A 273 -4.78 3.27 -10.50
CA ASP A 273 -3.99 2.93 -11.69
C ASP A 273 -3.09 1.72 -11.37
N PHE A 274 -2.43 1.77 -10.21
CA PHE A 274 -1.69 0.68 -9.58
C PHE A 274 -1.62 0.88 -8.06
N LEU A 275 -1.29 -0.18 -7.33
CA LEU A 275 -0.88 -0.07 -5.92
C LEU A 275 0.57 -0.52 -5.74
N SER A 276 1.20 0.00 -4.69
CA SER A 276 2.55 -0.37 -4.27
C SER A 276 2.46 -1.01 -2.89
N VAL A 277 2.79 -2.30 -2.81
CA VAL A 277 2.82 -3.04 -1.56
C VAL A 277 4.10 -2.69 -0.81
N MET A 278 4.00 -2.21 0.41
CA MET A 278 5.13 -1.97 1.31
C MET A 278 5.64 -3.31 1.86
N SER A 279 6.25 -4.12 0.98
CA SER A 279 6.78 -5.45 1.28
C SER A 279 8.17 -5.39 1.92
N TYR A 280 8.25 -4.60 2.98
CA TYR A 280 9.39 -4.37 3.86
C TYR A 280 8.87 -4.01 5.24
N ASP A 281 9.77 -3.85 6.22
CA ASP A 281 9.42 -3.68 7.64
C ASP A 281 8.52 -4.82 8.16
N TYR A 282 8.73 -6.05 7.67
CA TYR A 282 8.13 -7.25 8.27
C TYR A 282 8.66 -7.48 9.69
N HIS A 283 9.96 -7.22 9.88
CA HIS A 283 10.68 -7.40 11.13
C HIS A 283 11.61 -6.22 11.40
N GLY A 284 11.73 -5.84 12.67
CA GLY A 284 12.57 -4.74 13.11
C GLY A 284 12.56 -4.57 14.63
N GLY A 285 13.30 -3.57 15.13
CA GLY A 285 13.57 -3.39 16.56
C GLY A 285 12.35 -3.21 17.47
N TRP A 286 11.13 -3.08 16.93
CA TRP A 286 9.88 -3.00 17.69
C TRP A 286 9.45 -4.33 18.31
N ASN A 287 10.00 -5.47 17.88
CA ASN A 287 9.71 -6.79 18.46
C ASN A 287 10.99 -7.60 18.75
N GLU A 288 10.82 -8.83 19.24
CA GLU A 288 11.94 -9.67 19.69
C GLU A 288 12.48 -10.67 18.67
N TYR A 289 11.89 -10.73 17.47
CA TYR A 289 12.17 -11.74 16.46
C TYR A 289 13.25 -11.23 15.50
N VAL A 290 14.44 -11.82 15.58
CA VAL A 290 15.56 -11.45 14.71
C VAL A 290 15.42 -12.20 13.39
N GLU A 291 14.70 -11.56 12.47
CA GLU A 291 14.34 -12.07 11.15
C GLU A 291 14.58 -10.98 10.08
N ASN A 292 14.41 -11.30 8.80
CA ASN A 292 14.71 -10.35 7.73
C ASN A 292 13.60 -9.29 7.56
N LEU A 293 13.99 -8.04 7.28
CA LEU A 293 13.02 -6.95 7.14
C LEU A 293 12.13 -7.08 5.90
N ALA A 294 12.56 -7.82 4.87
CA ALA A 294 11.94 -7.83 3.55
C ALA A 294 12.07 -9.18 2.81
N GLY A 295 11.86 -10.31 3.49
CA GLY A 295 11.93 -11.62 2.86
C GLY A 295 10.99 -11.79 1.66
N ILE A 296 11.46 -12.40 0.57
CA ILE A 296 10.68 -12.60 -0.66
C ILE A 296 9.67 -13.74 -0.49
N TYR A 297 10.11 -14.86 0.07
CA TYR A 297 9.36 -16.12 0.15
C TYR A 297 9.03 -16.48 1.59
N PRO A 298 7.98 -17.28 1.84
CA PRO A 298 7.60 -17.69 3.18
C PRO A 298 8.64 -18.65 3.80
N ASP A 299 9.18 -18.30 4.96
CA ASP A 299 10.01 -19.21 5.75
C ASP A 299 9.20 -19.89 6.87
N PRO A 300 9.03 -21.22 6.88
CA PRO A 300 8.42 -21.94 8.00
C PRO A 300 9.21 -21.86 9.31
N LYS A 301 10.45 -21.36 9.29
CA LYS A 301 11.28 -21.13 10.47
C LYS A 301 11.18 -19.71 11.04
N ASP A 302 10.56 -18.77 10.32
CA ASP A 302 10.25 -17.44 10.84
C ASP A 302 9.55 -17.59 12.19
N ARG A 303 10.19 -17.11 13.26
CA ARG A 303 9.75 -17.41 14.62
C ARG A 303 8.48 -16.70 15.03
N GLU A 304 8.14 -15.59 14.39
CA GLU A 304 6.90 -14.86 14.66
C GLU A 304 5.70 -15.59 14.07
N THR A 305 5.88 -16.22 12.91
CA THR A 305 4.79 -16.84 12.15
C THR A 305 4.81 -18.36 12.11
N ALA A 306 5.82 -19.03 12.67
CA ALA A 306 5.97 -20.50 12.66
C ALA A 306 4.78 -21.27 13.26
N SER A 307 4.03 -20.66 14.17
CA SER A 307 2.82 -21.26 14.79
C SER A 307 1.53 -21.02 13.98
N GLN A 308 1.59 -20.16 12.96
CA GLN A 308 0.45 -19.86 12.11
C GLN A 308 0.22 -21.00 11.11
N ILE A 309 -0.96 -21.02 10.47
CA ILE A 309 -1.30 -22.07 9.50
C ILE A 309 -0.44 -22.04 8.22
N MET A 310 0.23 -20.91 7.96
CA MET A 310 1.30 -20.72 6.98
C MET A 310 2.11 -19.47 7.38
N PRO A 311 3.38 -19.33 6.93
CA PRO A 311 4.13 -18.09 7.12
C PRO A 311 3.51 -16.94 6.33
N THR A 312 3.44 -15.76 6.94
CA THR A 312 2.67 -14.62 6.41
C THR A 312 3.49 -13.35 6.25
N LEU A 313 4.65 -13.22 6.91
CA LEU A 313 5.51 -12.04 6.88
C LEU A 313 6.53 -12.10 5.73
N CYS A 314 6.05 -12.14 4.50
CA CYS A 314 6.89 -12.11 3.30
C CYS A 314 6.19 -11.49 2.09
N MET A 315 6.99 -11.07 1.10
CA MET A 315 6.53 -10.43 -0.14
C MET A 315 5.50 -11.29 -0.89
N ASP A 316 5.73 -12.61 -0.96
CA ASP A 316 4.88 -13.54 -1.70
C ASP A 316 3.50 -13.73 -1.05
N TRP A 317 3.39 -13.71 0.29
CA TRP A 317 2.09 -13.77 0.95
C TRP A 317 1.27 -12.51 0.67
N ALA A 318 1.88 -11.33 0.80
CA ALA A 318 1.22 -10.04 0.53
C ALA A 318 0.78 -9.93 -0.93
N TYR A 319 1.63 -10.36 -1.88
CA TYR A 319 1.24 -10.50 -3.29
C TYR A 319 -0.04 -11.33 -3.45
N ARG A 320 -0.06 -12.55 -2.88
CA ARG A 320 -1.23 -13.44 -2.99
C ARG A 320 -2.48 -12.83 -2.36
N TYR A 321 -2.34 -12.03 -1.30
CA TYR A 321 -3.47 -11.30 -0.71
C TYR A 321 -4.09 -10.39 -1.77
N TYR A 322 -3.31 -9.48 -2.36
CA TYR A 322 -3.81 -8.50 -3.32
C TYR A 322 -4.29 -9.09 -4.65
N ARG A 323 -3.89 -10.32 -5.00
CA ARG A 323 -4.40 -11.02 -6.19
C ARG A 323 -5.91 -11.26 -6.17
N GLY A 324 -6.54 -11.29 -5.00
CA GLY A 324 -8.00 -11.40 -4.87
C GLY A 324 -8.76 -10.21 -5.45
N ILE A 325 -8.14 -9.04 -5.55
CA ILE A 325 -8.79 -7.80 -6.01
C ILE A 325 -8.14 -7.16 -7.24
N LEU A 326 -6.88 -7.48 -7.53
CA LEU A 326 -6.14 -6.88 -8.64
C LEU A 326 -5.44 -7.91 -9.52
N PRO A 327 -5.36 -7.65 -10.84
CA PRO A 327 -4.44 -8.38 -11.71
C PRO A 327 -2.97 -8.03 -11.35
N PRO A 328 -2.02 -8.97 -11.56
CA PRO A 328 -0.63 -8.79 -11.14
C PRO A 328 0.05 -7.58 -11.78
N GLU A 329 -0.30 -7.22 -13.03
CA GLU A 329 0.27 -6.06 -13.72
C GLU A 329 -0.08 -4.70 -13.07
N LYS A 330 -1.02 -4.68 -12.10
CA LYS A 330 -1.36 -3.49 -11.29
C LYS A 330 -0.73 -3.49 -9.89
N ILE A 331 0.07 -4.51 -9.55
CA ILE A 331 0.69 -4.66 -8.23
C ILE A 331 2.20 -4.41 -8.38
N LEU A 332 2.72 -3.44 -7.64
CA LEU A 332 4.16 -3.20 -7.48
C LEU A 332 4.59 -3.67 -6.10
N MET A 333 5.81 -4.21 -6.01
CA MET A 333 6.36 -4.68 -4.74
C MET A 333 7.47 -3.75 -4.25
N GLY A 334 7.41 -3.37 -2.98
CA GLY A 334 8.33 -2.48 -2.31
C GLY A 334 9.67 -3.14 -1.98
N ILE A 335 10.75 -2.36 -2.06
CA ILE A 335 12.13 -2.78 -1.81
C ILE A 335 12.79 -1.76 -0.88
N PRO A 336 13.34 -2.19 0.27
CA PRO A 336 13.98 -1.29 1.22
C PRO A 336 15.43 -1.03 0.83
N TYR A 337 15.78 0.23 0.62
CA TYR A 337 17.17 0.70 0.52
C TYR A 337 17.70 1.18 1.87
N TYR A 338 17.40 0.40 2.90
CA TYR A 338 17.83 0.65 4.26
C TYR A 338 17.88 -0.66 5.03
N THR A 339 18.30 -0.59 6.29
CA THR A 339 18.33 -1.72 7.20
C THR A 339 17.32 -1.60 8.32
N ARG A 340 16.95 -2.73 8.89
CA ARG A 340 16.47 -2.84 10.28
C ARG A 340 17.37 -3.86 10.98
N GLY A 341 17.48 -3.74 12.30
CA GLY A 341 18.33 -4.68 13.02
C GLY A 341 18.35 -4.55 14.54
N TRP A 342 19.07 -5.48 15.14
CA TRP A 342 19.15 -5.66 16.59
C TRP A 342 20.60 -5.81 17.02
N GLU A 343 20.86 -5.42 18.27
CA GLU A 343 22.09 -5.73 19.00
C GLU A 343 21.79 -6.74 20.13
N ASN A 344 22.82 -7.25 20.80
CA ASN A 344 22.68 -8.23 21.90
C ASN A 344 21.92 -9.52 21.53
N VAL A 345 21.91 -9.91 20.25
CA VAL A 345 21.15 -11.07 19.75
C VAL A 345 21.59 -12.37 20.40
N GLN A 346 20.61 -13.16 20.83
CA GLN A 346 20.79 -14.48 21.42
C GLN A 346 20.23 -15.59 20.52
N GLY A 347 20.97 -16.70 20.41
CA GLY A 347 20.56 -17.84 19.59
C GLY A 347 20.61 -17.55 18.09
N GLY A 348 19.89 -18.39 17.32
CA GLY A 348 19.89 -18.31 15.87
C GLY A 348 21.18 -18.84 15.21
N GLN A 349 21.21 -18.77 13.87
CA GLN A 349 22.39 -19.10 13.08
C GLN A 349 22.96 -17.81 12.48
N ASN A 350 24.08 -17.34 13.03
CA ASN A 350 24.63 -16.02 12.72
C ASN A 350 23.58 -14.91 12.96
N GLY A 351 22.85 -14.99 14.07
CA GLY A 351 21.80 -14.05 14.44
C GLY A 351 20.42 -14.33 13.84
N LEU A 352 20.32 -14.85 12.61
CA LEU A 352 19.03 -15.17 11.97
C LEU A 352 18.25 -16.23 12.76
N HIS A 353 16.94 -16.03 12.92
CA HIS A 353 16.05 -16.76 13.83
C HIS A 353 16.45 -16.65 15.32
N GLY A 354 17.31 -15.70 15.65
CA GLY A 354 17.69 -15.37 17.02
C GLY A 354 16.59 -14.60 17.75
N SER A 355 16.94 -14.03 18.90
CA SER A 355 16.04 -13.13 19.62
C SER A 355 16.80 -11.97 20.24
N SER A 356 16.20 -10.79 20.19
CA SER A 356 16.66 -9.60 20.89
C SER A 356 15.55 -8.57 21.00
N ARG A 357 15.42 -7.91 22.16
CA ARG A 357 14.52 -6.76 22.36
C ARG A 357 15.24 -5.41 22.28
N THR A 358 16.49 -5.40 21.84
CA THR A 358 17.28 -4.17 21.73
C THR A 358 17.54 -3.87 20.25
N PRO A 359 16.85 -2.87 19.68
CA PRO A 359 17.19 -2.37 18.36
C PRO A 359 18.66 -1.96 18.31
N ALA A 360 19.31 -2.17 17.17
CA ALA A 360 20.70 -1.76 17.01
C ALA A 360 20.83 -0.23 17.09
N SER A 361 21.91 0.23 17.73
CA SER A 361 22.14 1.64 18.04
C SER A 361 23.51 2.13 17.54
N GLY A 362 23.81 3.41 17.77
CA GLY A 362 25.12 4.00 17.51
C GLY A 362 25.57 3.89 16.04
N LYS A 363 26.74 3.27 15.80
CA LYS A 363 27.30 3.09 14.44
C LYS A 363 26.41 2.24 13.51
N TYR A 364 25.44 1.52 14.06
CA TYR A 364 24.47 0.72 13.33
C TYR A 364 23.09 1.38 13.25
N ASN A 365 22.98 2.69 13.47
CA ASN A 365 21.70 3.41 13.49
C ASN A 365 21.84 4.87 13.05
N ILE A 366 22.48 5.13 11.91
CA ILE A 366 22.73 6.51 11.47
C ILE A 366 21.48 7.23 10.94
N TRP A 367 20.43 6.47 10.61
CA TRP A 367 19.12 6.95 10.17
C TRP A 367 18.03 6.57 11.18
N GLY A 368 18.35 6.52 12.48
CA GLY A 368 17.33 6.37 13.52
C GLY A 368 16.23 7.42 13.39
N ASP A 369 15.05 7.10 13.90
CA ASP A 369 13.81 7.81 13.56
C ASP A 369 13.82 9.27 14.04
N ASP A 370 14.00 9.48 15.35
CA ASP A 370 13.99 10.80 16.00
C ASP A 370 15.18 10.98 16.94
N LEU A 371 15.47 12.23 17.31
CA LEU A 371 16.35 12.51 18.43
C LEU A 371 15.57 12.37 19.74
N ASP A 372 16.08 11.58 20.68
CA ASP A 372 15.62 11.53 22.04
C ASP A 372 15.85 12.87 22.77
N ASN A 373 15.37 12.97 24.01
CA ASN A 373 15.50 14.18 24.81
C ASN A 373 16.97 14.58 25.12
N ASP A 374 17.93 13.68 24.89
CA ASP A 374 19.37 13.89 25.07
C ASP A 374 20.08 14.21 23.74
N GLY A 375 19.33 14.34 22.63
CA GLY A 375 19.86 14.64 21.30
C GLY A 375 20.52 13.44 20.62
N LYS A 376 20.18 12.20 21.00
CA LYS A 376 20.66 10.96 20.37
C LYS A 376 19.58 10.34 19.52
N LEU A 377 19.96 9.72 18.41
CA LEU A 377 19.01 8.98 17.57
C LEU A 377 18.41 7.80 18.33
N GLU A 378 17.08 7.70 18.32
CA GLU A 378 16.35 6.56 18.86
C GLU A 378 16.78 5.28 18.12
N PRO A 379 17.12 4.19 18.85
CA PRO A 379 17.57 2.94 18.25
C PRO A 379 16.50 2.30 17.35
N ALA A 380 16.86 2.04 16.09
CA ALA A 380 16.01 1.33 15.13
C ALA A 380 16.77 0.30 14.28
N GLY A 381 18.11 0.28 14.38
CA GLY A 381 18.97 -0.43 13.43
C GLY A 381 18.85 0.10 12.01
N ALA A 382 18.53 1.38 11.84
CA ALA A 382 18.25 2.02 10.56
C ALA A 382 19.50 2.65 9.94
N ASN A 383 19.88 2.14 8.77
CA ASN A 383 21.03 2.63 8.01
C ASN A 383 20.71 2.60 6.52
N PRO A 384 21.26 3.52 5.73
CA PRO A 384 21.35 3.35 4.29
C PRO A 384 22.31 2.22 3.93
N LEU A 385 22.13 1.63 2.75
CA LEU A 385 22.94 0.50 2.30
C LEU A 385 24.41 0.88 2.11
N TRP A 386 24.71 2.09 1.62
CA TRP A 386 26.09 2.58 1.49
C TRP A 386 26.83 2.62 2.83
N HIS A 387 26.13 2.87 3.93
CA HIS A 387 26.74 2.85 5.26
C HIS A 387 27.06 1.43 5.72
N VAL A 388 26.19 0.45 5.43
CA VAL A 388 26.47 -0.97 5.69
C VAL A 388 27.75 -1.40 4.97
N LEU A 389 27.91 -0.99 3.70
CA LEU A 389 29.15 -1.25 2.95
C LEU A 389 30.37 -0.61 3.62
N ASN A 390 30.27 0.64 4.06
CA ASN A 390 31.35 1.31 4.79
C ASN A 390 31.67 0.64 6.14
N LEU A 391 30.67 0.12 6.86
CA LEU A 391 30.89 -0.64 8.09
C LEU A 391 31.68 -1.92 7.82
N MET A 392 31.37 -2.65 6.75
CA MET A 392 32.09 -3.86 6.36
C MET A 392 33.54 -3.60 5.96
N GLU A 393 33.83 -2.44 5.35
CA GLU A 393 35.22 -2.03 5.05
C GLU A 393 36.01 -1.72 6.35
N LYS A 394 35.32 -1.22 7.39
CA LYS A 394 35.94 -0.82 8.67
C LYS A 394 36.05 -1.97 9.66
N ASP A 395 35.11 -2.92 9.66
CA ASP A 395 35.11 -4.08 10.54
C ASP A 395 35.07 -5.38 9.73
N ASN A 396 36.24 -6.01 9.61
CA ASN A 396 36.38 -7.31 8.96
C ASN A 396 35.59 -8.44 9.66
N ASN A 397 35.07 -8.25 10.88
CA ASN A 397 34.22 -9.23 11.57
C ASN A 397 32.74 -9.07 11.25
N LEU A 398 32.31 -7.96 10.64
CA LEU A 398 30.96 -7.79 10.12
C LEU A 398 30.84 -8.56 8.81
N LYS A 399 30.27 -9.76 8.88
CA LYS A 399 30.20 -10.68 7.73
C LYS A 399 28.82 -10.66 7.10
N VAL A 400 28.77 -10.66 5.77
CA VAL A 400 27.53 -10.89 5.00
C VAL A 400 27.21 -12.38 5.03
N TYR A 401 25.95 -12.69 5.32
CA TYR A 401 25.34 -13.99 5.17
C TYR A 401 24.14 -13.88 4.24
N TRP A 402 23.64 -15.03 3.81
CA TRP A 402 22.55 -15.13 2.86
C TRP A 402 21.50 -16.07 3.39
N ASP A 403 20.25 -15.61 3.39
CA ASP A 403 19.09 -16.46 3.61
C ASP A 403 18.67 -17.11 2.29
N ASP A 404 18.86 -18.43 2.19
CA ASP A 404 18.48 -19.18 0.99
C ASP A 404 16.98 -19.44 0.85
N VAL A 405 16.19 -19.29 1.91
CA VAL A 405 14.73 -19.42 1.86
C VAL A 405 14.12 -18.10 1.40
N GLU A 406 14.40 -17.03 2.13
CA GLU A 406 13.78 -15.72 1.90
C GLU A 406 14.47 -14.90 0.82
N LYS A 407 15.66 -15.31 0.36
CA LYS A 407 16.44 -14.70 -0.72
C LYS A 407 16.88 -13.26 -0.44
N VAL A 408 17.35 -13.03 0.78
CA VAL A 408 17.78 -11.73 1.28
C VAL A 408 19.12 -11.84 2.02
N PRO A 409 20.00 -10.83 1.90
CA PRO A 409 21.24 -10.80 2.65
C PRO A 409 21.02 -10.19 4.05
N TYR A 410 21.94 -10.51 4.94
CA TYR A 410 22.06 -9.83 6.23
C TYR A 410 23.52 -9.77 6.64
N VAL A 411 23.88 -8.83 7.51
CA VAL A 411 25.19 -8.81 8.15
C VAL A 411 25.09 -9.26 9.59
N TRP A 412 26.11 -10.00 10.05
CA TRP A 412 26.24 -10.45 11.43
C TRP A 412 27.63 -10.13 11.98
N GLN A 413 27.66 -9.45 13.13
CA GLN A 413 28.84 -9.19 13.94
C GLN A 413 28.80 -10.08 15.17
N ASN A 414 29.70 -11.06 15.24
CA ASN A 414 29.64 -12.10 16.27
C ASN A 414 30.01 -11.65 17.70
N GLN A 415 31.00 -10.76 17.85
CA GLN A 415 31.42 -10.28 19.18
C GLN A 415 30.42 -9.28 19.77
N GLU A 416 29.93 -8.35 18.94
CA GLU A 416 28.95 -7.33 19.32
C GLU A 416 27.50 -7.88 19.30
N ARG A 417 27.30 -9.08 18.71
CA ARG A 417 26.00 -9.75 18.52
C ARG A 417 24.99 -8.85 17.82
N VAL A 418 25.42 -8.26 16.71
CA VAL A 418 24.62 -7.33 15.91
C VAL A 418 24.19 -7.99 14.62
N PHE A 419 22.89 -7.91 14.32
CA PHE A 419 22.27 -8.38 13.09
C PHE A 419 21.62 -7.19 12.38
N LEU A 420 21.93 -6.99 11.10
CA LEU A 420 21.21 -6.05 10.24
C LEU A 420 20.76 -6.76 8.95
N SER A 421 19.46 -6.75 8.68
CA SER A 421 18.92 -7.21 7.40
C SER A 421 18.92 -6.05 6.40
N PHE A 422 19.25 -6.30 5.14
CA PHE A 422 19.41 -5.26 4.11
C PHE A 422 19.22 -5.82 2.69
N GLU A 423 19.45 -5.00 1.67
CA GLU A 423 19.40 -5.38 0.26
C GLU A 423 20.76 -5.25 -0.44
N ASN A 424 21.02 -6.12 -1.43
CA ASN A 424 22.21 -6.04 -2.28
C ASN A 424 21.91 -6.48 -3.72
N GLU A 425 22.94 -6.51 -4.56
CA GLU A 425 22.87 -6.95 -5.95
C GLU A 425 22.12 -8.27 -6.15
N ARG A 426 22.39 -9.27 -5.30
CA ARG A 426 21.86 -10.62 -5.41
C ARG A 426 20.37 -10.66 -5.08
N SER A 427 19.93 -9.96 -4.04
CA SER A 427 18.51 -9.89 -3.68
C SER A 427 17.70 -9.06 -4.68
N ILE A 428 18.31 -8.07 -5.35
CA ILE A 428 17.66 -7.39 -6.49
C ILE A 428 17.46 -8.34 -7.66
N ASP A 429 18.43 -9.21 -7.98
CA ASP A 429 18.26 -10.21 -9.04
C ASP A 429 17.11 -11.19 -8.71
N GLU A 430 16.97 -11.61 -7.45
CA GLU A 430 15.89 -12.49 -7.02
C GLU A 430 14.51 -11.79 -7.05
N ARG A 431 14.45 -10.49 -6.72
CA ARG A 431 13.23 -9.69 -6.88
C ARG A 431 12.83 -9.51 -8.33
N LEU A 432 13.80 -9.27 -9.21
CA LEU A 432 13.58 -9.24 -10.65
C LEU A 432 13.02 -10.58 -11.15
N ASN A 433 13.58 -11.71 -10.70
CA ASN A 433 13.03 -13.04 -11.01
C ASN A 433 11.59 -13.19 -10.52
N TYR A 434 11.30 -12.75 -9.30
CA TYR A 434 9.94 -12.79 -8.75
C TYR A 434 8.96 -11.93 -9.58
N ILE A 435 9.33 -10.67 -9.88
CA ILE A 435 8.55 -9.74 -10.70
C ILE A 435 8.22 -10.33 -12.07
N LYS A 436 9.22 -10.93 -12.73
CA LYS A 436 9.04 -11.61 -14.01
C LYS A 436 8.07 -12.79 -13.89
N ASN A 437 8.33 -13.69 -12.93
CA ASN A 437 7.57 -14.93 -12.76
C ASN A 437 6.10 -14.67 -12.38
N LYS A 438 5.83 -13.59 -11.64
CA LYS A 438 4.49 -13.20 -11.23
C LYS A 438 3.82 -12.19 -12.16
N ASN A 439 4.50 -11.75 -13.22
CA ASN A 439 4.02 -10.74 -14.16
C ASN A 439 3.59 -9.43 -13.46
N LEU A 440 4.35 -9.00 -12.44
CA LEU A 440 4.02 -7.85 -11.61
C LEU A 440 4.11 -6.52 -12.35
N GLY A 441 3.40 -5.49 -11.91
CA GLY A 441 3.47 -4.15 -12.52
C GLY A 441 4.83 -3.46 -12.38
N GLY A 442 5.71 -3.93 -11.49
CA GLY A 442 7.05 -3.39 -11.29
C GLY A 442 7.47 -3.36 -9.83
N ALA A 443 8.24 -2.34 -9.46
CA ALA A 443 8.80 -2.18 -8.12
C ALA A 443 8.70 -0.74 -7.60
N LEU A 444 8.69 -0.62 -6.28
CA LEU A 444 8.79 0.63 -5.55
C LEU A 444 10.02 0.59 -4.64
N ILE A 445 10.77 1.69 -4.57
CA ILE A 445 11.96 1.84 -3.74
C ILE A 445 11.66 2.83 -2.60
N TRP A 446 11.86 2.38 -1.37
CA TRP A 446 11.96 3.23 -0.19
C TRP A 446 13.37 3.06 0.40
N VAL A 447 14.27 4.03 0.35
CA VAL A 447 14.15 5.40 -0.17
C VAL A 447 15.40 5.75 -1.00
N MET A 448 15.29 6.67 -1.96
CA MET A 448 16.28 6.80 -3.04
C MET A 448 17.71 7.15 -2.59
N ASN A 449 17.89 7.86 -1.46
CA ASN A 449 19.21 8.19 -0.92
C ASN A 449 19.89 7.02 -0.17
N GLY A 450 19.25 5.85 -0.17
CA GLY A 450 19.74 4.63 0.48
C GLY A 450 20.54 3.70 -0.43
N ASP A 451 20.39 3.81 -1.76
CA ASP A 451 21.20 3.08 -2.75
C ASP A 451 22.67 3.49 -2.66
N TYR A 452 23.61 2.76 -3.24
CA TYR A 452 25.04 3.00 -3.07
C TYR A 452 25.84 3.11 -4.36
N GLY A 453 27.02 3.73 -4.24
CA GLY A 453 28.05 3.82 -5.27
C GLY A 453 29.39 4.25 -4.66
N LEU A 454 30.44 4.29 -5.48
CA LEU A 454 31.74 4.79 -5.03
C LEU A 454 31.67 6.28 -4.71
N ASN A 455 32.25 6.67 -3.58
CA ASN A 455 32.25 8.05 -3.13
C ASN A 455 33.39 8.84 -3.80
N PRO A 456 33.10 9.90 -4.57
CA PRO A 456 34.13 10.76 -5.13
C PRO A 456 34.93 11.54 -4.07
N ASN A 457 34.41 11.66 -2.85
CA ASN A 457 35.05 12.33 -1.71
C ASN A 457 35.70 11.34 -0.73
N TYR A 458 35.96 10.10 -1.14
CA TYR A 458 36.55 9.08 -0.27
C TYR A 458 37.91 9.53 0.29
N GLU A 459 38.03 9.46 1.62
CA GLU A 459 39.30 9.63 2.34
C GLU A 459 39.57 8.39 3.19
N GLU A 460 40.67 7.70 2.91
CA GLU A 460 41.05 6.48 3.63
C GLU A 460 41.20 6.74 5.13
N GLY A 461 40.55 5.91 5.95
CA GLY A 461 40.57 6.03 7.41
C GLY A 461 39.70 7.13 8.00
N SER A 462 38.95 7.90 7.20
CA SER A 462 38.11 8.97 7.71
C SER A 462 36.95 8.47 8.58
N SER A 463 36.70 9.17 9.69
CA SER A 463 35.51 8.99 10.54
C SER A 463 34.31 9.81 10.05
N ASP A 464 34.52 10.73 9.10
CA ASP A 464 33.45 11.49 8.46
C ASP A 464 32.61 10.55 7.57
N ILE A 465 31.31 10.55 7.82
CA ILE A 465 30.35 9.67 7.15
C ILE A 465 30.25 9.97 5.64
N ASN A 466 30.46 11.23 5.25
CA ASN A 466 30.41 11.68 3.87
C ASN A 466 31.74 11.45 3.12
N LYS A 467 32.73 10.86 3.79
CA LYS A 467 34.04 10.52 3.23
C LYS A 467 34.37 9.03 3.31
N GLY A 468 33.36 8.19 3.59
CA GLY A 468 33.46 6.73 3.44
C GLY A 468 33.71 6.32 1.98
N LYS A 469 34.12 5.07 1.76
CA LYS A 469 34.39 4.52 0.41
C LYS A 469 33.14 4.50 -0.46
N TYR A 470 31.99 4.30 0.17
CA TYR A 470 30.68 4.32 -0.46
C TYR A 470 29.85 5.51 0.03
N THR A 471 29.00 6.03 -0.85
CA THR A 471 27.96 7.04 -0.56
C THR A 471 26.72 6.70 -1.37
N PHE A 472 25.68 7.53 -1.32
CA PHE A 472 24.50 7.33 -2.16
C PHE A 472 24.90 7.23 -3.64
N GLY A 473 24.30 6.28 -4.35
CA GLY A 473 24.63 6.01 -5.75
C GLY A 473 23.46 5.40 -6.48
N ASP A 474 23.74 4.59 -7.50
CA ASP A 474 22.70 4.06 -8.39
C ASP A 474 22.89 2.58 -8.74
N THR A 475 23.68 1.86 -7.93
CA THR A 475 24.04 0.47 -8.21
C THR A 475 22.82 -0.43 -8.27
N LEU A 476 21.97 -0.40 -7.24
CA LEU A 476 20.76 -1.23 -7.19
C LEU A 476 19.69 -0.70 -8.12
N THR A 477 19.50 0.63 -8.18
CA THR A 477 18.47 1.27 -9.02
C THR A 477 18.72 0.99 -10.50
N LYS A 478 19.96 1.11 -10.99
CA LYS A 478 20.29 0.77 -12.38
C LYS A 478 20.09 -0.70 -12.67
N ARG A 479 20.50 -1.58 -11.75
CA ARG A 479 20.30 -3.03 -11.92
C ARG A 479 18.82 -3.37 -12.03
N LEU A 480 17.99 -2.80 -11.16
CA LEU A 480 16.54 -2.97 -11.17
C LEU A 480 15.91 -2.39 -12.45
N SER A 481 16.27 -1.17 -12.84
CA SER A 481 15.78 -0.52 -14.06
C SER A 481 16.14 -1.30 -15.33
N ASN A 482 17.40 -1.74 -15.45
CA ASN A 482 17.86 -2.57 -16.57
C ASN A 482 17.11 -3.91 -16.60
N GLY A 483 16.92 -4.54 -15.44
CA GLY A 483 16.17 -5.79 -15.33
C GLY A 483 14.72 -5.65 -15.81
N LEU A 484 14.01 -4.61 -15.34
CA LEU A 484 12.63 -4.33 -15.73
C LEU A 484 12.53 -3.98 -17.22
N THR A 485 13.46 -3.17 -17.74
CA THR A 485 13.52 -2.81 -19.17
C THR A 485 13.72 -4.04 -20.05
N ASN A 486 14.65 -4.93 -19.66
CA ASN A 486 14.92 -6.17 -20.39
C ASN A 486 13.74 -7.16 -20.36
N MET A 487 12.91 -7.12 -19.32
CA MET A 487 11.67 -7.91 -19.26
C MET A 487 10.59 -7.39 -20.22
N GLY A 488 10.59 -6.09 -20.52
CA GLY A 488 9.54 -5.42 -21.28
C GLY A 488 8.22 -5.31 -20.52
N ALA A 489 7.17 -4.93 -21.23
CA ALA A 489 5.83 -4.76 -20.67
C ALA A 489 5.25 -6.06 -20.09
N CYS A 490 4.34 -5.91 -19.14
CA CYS A 490 3.53 -7.00 -18.62
C CYS A 490 2.65 -7.61 -19.71
N SER A 491 2.33 -8.90 -19.53
CA SER A 491 1.21 -9.49 -20.25
C SER A 491 -0.10 -9.06 -19.59
N LYS A 492 -1.13 -8.75 -20.37
CA LYS A 492 -2.46 -8.50 -19.82
C LYS A 492 -3.02 -9.80 -19.25
N THR A 493 -3.33 -9.82 -17.96
CA THR A 493 -3.99 -10.95 -17.33
C THR A 493 -5.45 -11.01 -17.81
N PRO A 494 -5.97 -12.19 -18.19
CA PRO A 494 -7.37 -12.33 -18.56
C PRO A 494 -8.29 -11.82 -17.44
N GLU A 495 -9.37 -11.14 -17.82
CA GLU A 495 -10.47 -10.87 -16.90
C GLU A 495 -11.05 -12.19 -16.36
N ASP A 496 -11.79 -12.09 -15.26
CA ASP A 496 -12.49 -13.24 -14.69
C ASP A 496 -13.29 -13.99 -15.79
N SER A 497 -12.99 -15.28 -15.91
CA SER A 497 -13.48 -16.19 -16.96
C SER A 497 -15.01 -16.33 -17.02
N ASN A 498 -15.72 -15.73 -16.08
CA ASN A 498 -17.17 -15.79 -15.99
C ASN A 498 -17.88 -15.06 -17.13
N ASN A 499 -17.23 -14.13 -17.81
CA ASN A 499 -17.89 -13.35 -18.88
C ASN A 499 -18.33 -14.17 -20.09
N SER A 500 -17.76 -15.37 -20.31
CA SER A 500 -18.17 -16.30 -21.36
C SER A 500 -19.19 -17.36 -20.92
N LEU A 501 -19.56 -17.41 -19.64
CA LEU A 501 -20.51 -18.39 -19.12
C LEU A 501 -21.95 -17.92 -19.35
N GLU A 502 -22.84 -18.88 -19.61
CA GLU A 502 -24.28 -18.62 -19.68
C GLU A 502 -24.78 -17.98 -18.38
N PRO A 503 -25.61 -16.92 -18.44
CA PRO A 503 -26.13 -16.27 -17.26
C PRO A 503 -27.23 -17.12 -16.61
N ILE A 504 -27.33 -17.04 -15.28
CA ILE A 504 -28.44 -17.60 -14.50
C ILE A 504 -28.99 -16.56 -13.52
N ASN A 505 -30.32 -16.48 -13.41
CA ASN A 505 -31.03 -15.63 -12.46
C ASN A 505 -30.90 -16.15 -11.02
N VAL A 506 -29.67 -16.11 -10.50
CA VAL A 506 -29.29 -16.44 -9.13
C VAL A 506 -28.32 -15.37 -8.66
N SER A 507 -28.45 -14.88 -7.43
CA SER A 507 -27.37 -14.10 -6.81
C SER A 507 -26.56 -14.99 -5.89
N VAL A 508 -25.24 -14.88 -5.94
CA VAL A 508 -24.31 -15.51 -4.99
C VAL A 508 -23.54 -14.38 -4.33
N ASN A 509 -23.87 -14.09 -3.08
CA ASN A 509 -23.20 -13.02 -2.31
C ASN A 509 -22.26 -13.67 -1.30
N PHE A 510 -20.96 -13.50 -1.51
CA PHE A 510 -19.93 -13.94 -0.58
C PHE A 510 -19.76 -12.87 0.51
N GLY A 511 -19.78 -13.28 1.76
CA GLY A 511 -19.56 -12.42 2.91
C GLY A 511 -18.95 -13.21 4.08
N GLY A 512 -18.81 -12.55 5.21
CA GLY A 512 -18.34 -13.18 6.43
C GLY A 512 -17.70 -12.20 7.41
N SER A 513 -17.05 -12.79 8.42
CA SER A 513 -16.37 -12.06 9.49
C SER A 513 -15.02 -12.70 9.79
N TYR A 514 -13.99 -11.86 9.89
CA TYR A 514 -12.66 -12.27 10.35
C TYR A 514 -12.55 -12.12 11.86
N ASP A 515 -12.16 -13.21 12.52
CA ASP A 515 -11.76 -13.28 13.92
C ASP A 515 -10.42 -14.04 13.97
N HIS A 516 -9.33 -13.28 14.05
CA HIS A 516 -7.97 -13.77 13.79
C HIS A 516 -7.66 -15.09 14.56
N PRO A 517 -7.18 -16.15 13.89
CA PRO A 517 -6.75 -16.24 12.49
C PRO A 517 -7.81 -16.85 11.56
N ASN A 518 -9.10 -16.80 11.90
CA ASN A 518 -10.16 -17.49 11.17
C ASN A 518 -11.16 -16.52 10.54
N TYR A 519 -11.51 -16.76 9.29
CA TYR A 519 -12.63 -16.13 8.61
C TYR A 519 -13.81 -17.10 8.58
N THR A 520 -14.91 -16.71 9.22
CA THR A 520 -16.18 -17.44 9.10
C THR A 520 -16.94 -16.83 7.93
N TYR A 521 -17.08 -17.57 6.84
CA TYR A 521 -17.78 -17.07 5.65
C TYR A 521 -19.28 -17.38 5.71
N ASP A 522 -20.07 -16.54 5.04
CA ASP A 522 -21.47 -16.76 4.71
C ASP A 522 -21.70 -16.49 3.22
N ILE A 523 -22.11 -17.51 2.47
CA ILE A 523 -22.45 -17.40 1.06
C ILE A 523 -23.96 -17.48 0.94
N LYS A 524 -24.59 -16.34 0.61
CA LYS A 524 -26.04 -16.24 0.41
C LYS A 524 -26.38 -16.45 -1.05
N VAL A 525 -27.06 -17.56 -1.34
CA VAL A 525 -27.53 -17.91 -2.68
C VAL A 525 -29.03 -17.64 -2.76
N LYS A 526 -29.47 -16.75 -3.64
CA LYS A 526 -30.90 -16.44 -3.84
C LYS A 526 -31.35 -16.76 -5.25
N ASN A 527 -32.48 -17.47 -5.35
CA ASN A 527 -33.03 -17.96 -6.62
C ASN A 527 -34.07 -16.99 -7.21
N TYR A 528 -33.79 -16.46 -8.39
CA TYR A 528 -34.67 -15.59 -9.18
C TYR A 528 -35.19 -16.25 -10.47
N THR A 529 -34.96 -17.55 -10.67
CA THR A 529 -35.30 -18.26 -11.93
C THR A 529 -36.80 -18.54 -12.11
N GLY A 530 -37.63 -18.26 -11.10
CA GLY A 530 -39.06 -18.57 -11.10
C GLY A 530 -39.41 -20.05 -10.95
N LYS A 531 -38.42 -20.95 -10.84
CA LYS A 531 -38.58 -22.39 -10.61
C LYS A 531 -37.72 -22.84 -9.45
N GLU A 532 -38.09 -23.94 -8.79
CA GLU A 532 -37.26 -24.55 -7.75
C GLU A 532 -35.95 -25.09 -8.35
N ILE A 533 -34.82 -24.80 -7.71
CA ILE A 533 -33.53 -25.42 -8.00
C ILE A 533 -33.37 -26.61 -7.04
N LYS A 534 -33.23 -27.82 -7.58
CA LYS A 534 -33.06 -29.04 -6.76
C LYS A 534 -31.68 -29.08 -6.12
N GLY A 535 -31.58 -29.68 -4.93
CA GLY A 535 -30.32 -29.90 -4.22
C GLY A 535 -29.29 -30.66 -5.04
N GLY A 536 -28.02 -30.56 -4.64
CA GLY A 536 -26.88 -31.00 -5.45
C GLY A 536 -26.34 -29.93 -6.38
N TRP A 537 -26.84 -28.70 -6.29
CA TRP A 537 -26.26 -27.52 -6.93
C TRP A 537 -24.90 -27.16 -6.32
N GLU A 538 -24.08 -26.44 -7.08
CA GLU A 538 -22.69 -26.12 -6.79
C GLU A 538 -22.45 -24.61 -6.83
N VAL A 539 -21.66 -24.12 -5.87
CA VAL A 539 -21.05 -22.78 -5.91
C VAL A 539 -19.55 -22.98 -6.00
N SER A 540 -18.90 -22.32 -6.97
CA SER A 540 -17.44 -22.30 -7.06
C SER A 540 -16.88 -20.90 -7.07
N PHE A 541 -15.69 -20.70 -6.52
CA PHE A 541 -14.96 -19.43 -6.52
C PHE A 541 -13.46 -19.67 -6.38
N ASP A 542 -12.65 -18.70 -6.80
CA ASP A 542 -11.20 -18.71 -6.64
C ASP A 542 -10.81 -17.96 -5.36
N LEU A 543 -10.26 -18.70 -4.40
CA LEU A 543 -9.73 -18.14 -3.14
C LEU A 543 -8.24 -17.84 -3.31
N PRO A 544 -7.76 -16.62 -3.01
CA PRO A 544 -6.34 -16.31 -3.07
C PRO A 544 -5.53 -17.14 -2.08
N LYS A 545 -4.34 -17.59 -2.47
CA LYS A 545 -3.46 -18.42 -1.63
C LYS A 545 -2.79 -17.69 -0.46
N SER A 546 -3.23 -16.48 -0.12
CA SER A 546 -2.95 -15.86 1.18
C SER A 546 -3.77 -16.51 2.30
N ALA A 547 -4.82 -17.25 1.95
CA ALA A 547 -5.73 -17.92 2.86
C ALA A 547 -5.90 -19.41 2.52
N LEU A 548 -6.35 -20.18 3.51
CA LEU A 548 -6.54 -21.63 3.39
C LEU A 548 -8.01 -22.00 3.64
N TYR A 549 -8.67 -22.62 2.66
CA TYR A 549 -10.03 -23.12 2.86
C TYR A 549 -10.05 -24.31 3.85
N LYS A 550 -10.83 -24.22 4.94
CA LYS A 550 -10.81 -25.22 6.03
C LYS A 550 -12.03 -26.13 6.03
N SER A 551 -13.24 -25.59 5.88
CA SER A 551 -14.47 -26.38 6.01
C SER A 551 -15.69 -25.74 5.35
N SER A 552 -16.71 -26.57 5.09
CA SER A 552 -18.06 -26.20 4.70
C SER A 552 -19.09 -26.85 5.63
N TRP A 553 -20.10 -26.10 6.03
CA TRP A 553 -21.21 -26.54 6.87
C TRP A 553 -22.48 -26.61 6.00
N GLY A 554 -22.86 -27.82 5.57
CA GLY A 554 -24.05 -28.05 4.74
C GLY A 554 -23.80 -28.64 3.35
N GLY A 555 -22.55 -28.96 3.02
CA GLY A 555 -22.19 -29.60 1.75
C GLY A 555 -20.78 -30.18 1.77
N ASN A 556 -20.43 -30.93 0.73
CA ASN A 556 -19.06 -31.37 0.50
C ASN A 556 -18.33 -30.33 -0.34
N TYR A 557 -17.01 -30.21 -0.19
CA TYR A 557 -16.21 -29.31 -1.00
C TYR A 557 -15.06 -30.04 -1.68
N THR A 558 -14.58 -29.47 -2.78
CA THR A 558 -13.34 -29.87 -3.45
C THR A 558 -12.44 -28.66 -3.62
N LEU A 559 -11.14 -28.90 -3.63
CA LEU A 559 -10.10 -27.88 -3.80
C LEU A 559 -9.29 -28.25 -5.04
N LYS A 560 -9.06 -27.28 -5.92
CA LYS A 560 -8.22 -27.44 -7.10
C LYS A 560 -7.21 -26.31 -7.17
N ASP A 561 -5.96 -26.66 -7.43
CA ASP A 561 -4.91 -25.69 -7.68
C ASP A 561 -5.20 -24.86 -8.93
N ASN A 562 -5.09 -23.53 -8.82
CA ASN A 562 -5.33 -22.58 -9.91
C ASN A 562 -4.32 -21.41 -9.85
N GLY A 563 -3.03 -21.73 -9.93
CA GLY A 563 -1.97 -20.72 -9.94
C GLY A 563 -1.88 -19.96 -8.61
N ASP A 564 -2.19 -18.66 -8.61
CA ASP A 564 -2.21 -17.83 -7.38
C ASP A 564 -3.44 -18.10 -6.49
N PHE A 565 -4.38 -18.91 -6.97
CA PHE A 565 -5.63 -19.23 -6.29
C PHE A 565 -5.79 -20.72 -6.03
N THR A 566 -6.70 -21.03 -5.12
CA THR A 566 -7.32 -22.35 -5.00
C THR A 566 -8.78 -22.21 -5.42
N THR A 567 -9.19 -22.91 -6.48
CA THR A 567 -10.61 -23.00 -6.83
C THR A 567 -11.31 -23.88 -5.80
N VAL A 568 -12.25 -23.30 -5.08
CA VAL A 568 -13.13 -23.98 -4.13
C VAL A 568 -14.45 -24.26 -4.82
N THR A 569 -14.91 -25.51 -4.81
CA THR A 569 -16.26 -25.86 -5.26
C THR A 569 -17.01 -26.52 -4.12
N ILE A 570 -18.12 -25.90 -3.69
CA ILE A 570 -19.01 -26.39 -2.64
C ILE A 570 -20.26 -26.98 -3.31
N LYS A 571 -20.49 -28.27 -3.08
CA LYS A 571 -21.69 -28.99 -3.53
C LYS A 571 -22.68 -29.13 -2.39
N SER A 572 -23.87 -28.56 -2.59
CA SER A 572 -24.98 -28.68 -1.64
C SER A 572 -25.45 -30.13 -1.48
N GLY A 573 -26.09 -30.43 -0.35
CA GLY A 573 -26.77 -31.72 -0.18
C GLY A 573 -27.95 -31.87 -1.14
N ASN A 574 -28.26 -33.11 -1.55
CA ASN A 574 -29.42 -33.42 -2.39
C ASN A 574 -30.77 -32.97 -1.78
N TRP A 575 -30.81 -32.79 -0.46
CA TRP A 575 -31.98 -32.32 0.29
C TRP A 575 -32.14 -30.79 0.31
N GLN A 576 -31.13 -30.04 -0.13
CA GLN A 576 -31.08 -28.58 0.00
C GLN A 576 -31.61 -27.89 -1.26
N ASN A 577 -32.91 -28.00 -1.52
CA ASN A 577 -33.56 -27.27 -2.63
C ASN A 577 -33.60 -25.76 -2.37
N ILE A 578 -33.63 -24.96 -3.44
CA ILE A 578 -33.85 -23.51 -3.38
C ILE A 578 -35.15 -23.18 -4.13
N ASN A 579 -36.23 -22.96 -3.38
CA ASN A 579 -37.50 -22.52 -3.95
C ASN A 579 -37.35 -21.19 -4.71
N ALA A 580 -38.25 -20.93 -5.66
CA ALA A 580 -38.29 -19.64 -6.35
C ALA A 580 -38.45 -18.48 -5.33
N GLY A 581 -37.60 -17.47 -5.43
CA GLY A 581 -37.55 -16.33 -4.51
C GLY A 581 -36.84 -16.60 -3.18
N ALA A 582 -36.51 -17.85 -2.85
CA ALA A 582 -35.88 -18.22 -1.59
C ALA A 582 -34.36 -17.96 -1.59
N THR A 583 -33.81 -17.78 -0.39
CA THR A 583 -32.37 -17.68 -0.13
C THR A 583 -31.93 -18.86 0.72
N VAL A 584 -30.81 -19.48 0.36
CA VAL A 584 -30.08 -20.42 1.21
C VAL A 584 -28.75 -19.82 1.61
N ASN A 585 -28.25 -20.20 2.79
CA ASN A 585 -26.97 -19.75 3.31
C ASN A 585 -26.02 -20.95 3.43
N LEU A 586 -24.82 -20.84 2.84
CA LEU A 586 -23.72 -21.76 3.08
C LEU A 586 -22.72 -21.11 3.99
N GLN A 587 -22.24 -21.84 4.99
CA GLN A 587 -21.27 -21.33 5.95
C GLN A 587 -20.07 -22.26 6.05
N GLY A 588 -19.00 -21.79 6.68
CA GLY A 588 -17.81 -22.57 6.90
C GLY A 588 -16.66 -21.70 7.35
N MET A 589 -15.45 -22.22 7.22
CA MET A 589 -14.24 -21.54 7.69
C MET A 589 -13.17 -21.48 6.61
N ILE A 590 -12.51 -20.33 6.57
CA ILE A 590 -11.26 -20.07 5.87
C ILE A 590 -10.25 -19.63 6.93
N GLY A 591 -9.00 -20.07 6.82
CA GLY A 591 -7.91 -19.61 7.66
C GLY A 591 -7.17 -18.44 7.03
N LEU A 592 -6.82 -17.45 7.86
CA LEU A 592 -6.23 -16.17 7.53
C LEU A 592 -7.14 -15.22 6.73
N CYS A 593 -6.71 -13.96 6.65
CA CYS A 593 -7.34 -12.94 5.84
C CYS A 593 -6.97 -13.07 4.35
N PHE A 594 -7.82 -12.54 3.50
CA PHE A 594 -7.67 -12.47 2.05
C PHE A 594 -8.39 -11.21 1.56
N SER A 595 -8.03 -10.69 0.39
CA SER A 595 -8.58 -9.41 -0.05
C SER A 595 -10.02 -9.51 -0.56
N ASP A 596 -10.32 -10.57 -1.33
CA ASP A 596 -11.63 -10.98 -1.84
C ASP A 596 -11.50 -12.35 -2.57
N VAL A 597 -12.62 -12.93 -3.01
CA VAL A 597 -12.67 -14.09 -3.91
C VAL A 597 -12.96 -13.67 -5.35
N ARG A 598 -12.53 -14.48 -6.33
CA ARG A 598 -12.75 -14.23 -7.76
C ARG A 598 -13.57 -15.33 -8.43
N ASN A 599 -14.01 -15.09 -9.67
CA ASN A 599 -14.65 -16.11 -10.51
C ASN A 599 -15.80 -16.88 -9.84
N ILE A 600 -16.70 -16.18 -9.11
CA ILE A 600 -17.87 -16.82 -8.48
C ILE A 600 -18.82 -17.39 -9.54
N LYS A 601 -19.14 -18.69 -9.47
CA LYS A 601 -20.06 -19.39 -10.39
C LYS A 601 -21.13 -20.15 -9.60
N PHE A 602 -22.27 -20.38 -10.24
CA PHE A 602 -23.33 -21.24 -9.74
C PHE A 602 -23.68 -22.29 -10.80
N ASN A 603 -23.48 -23.58 -10.51
CA ASN A 603 -23.62 -24.69 -11.49
C ASN A 603 -22.89 -24.40 -12.82
N ASP A 604 -21.65 -23.94 -12.76
CA ASP A 604 -20.84 -23.50 -13.92
C ASP A 604 -21.46 -22.38 -14.78
N MET A 605 -22.47 -21.68 -14.25
CA MET A 605 -23.12 -20.51 -14.88
C MET A 605 -22.71 -19.22 -14.18
N LYS A 606 -22.84 -18.10 -14.89
CA LYS A 606 -22.61 -16.74 -14.34
C LYS A 606 -23.85 -16.30 -13.55
N PRO A 607 -23.78 -16.16 -12.21
CA PRO A 607 -24.89 -15.62 -11.44
C PRO A 607 -25.09 -14.13 -11.75
N VAL A 608 -26.29 -13.74 -12.19
CA VAL A 608 -26.63 -12.34 -12.54
C VAL A 608 -27.72 -11.72 -11.65
N GLY A 609 -28.14 -12.43 -10.60
CA GLY A 609 -29.19 -11.96 -9.68
C GLY A 609 -30.55 -11.81 -10.37
N ASP A 610 -31.24 -10.70 -10.10
CA ASP A 610 -32.56 -10.38 -10.65
C ASP A 610 -32.51 -9.67 -12.02
N GLN A 611 -31.36 -9.70 -12.70
CA GLN A 611 -31.21 -9.04 -14.00
C GLN A 611 -31.99 -9.80 -15.09
N LYS A 612 -32.71 -9.09 -15.97
CA LYS A 612 -33.38 -9.72 -17.13
C LYS A 612 -32.34 -10.40 -18.03
N ILE A 613 -32.42 -11.72 -18.17
CA ILE A 613 -31.63 -12.46 -19.16
C ILE A 613 -32.28 -12.23 -20.52
N ILE A 614 -31.59 -11.49 -21.40
CA ILE A 614 -31.98 -11.36 -22.79
C ILE A 614 -31.47 -12.62 -23.50
N GLN A 615 -32.33 -13.60 -23.70
CA GLN A 615 -32.01 -14.73 -24.59
C GLN A 615 -31.85 -14.17 -26.01
N GLN A 616 -30.62 -14.16 -26.53
CA GLN A 616 -30.42 -14.05 -27.97
C GLN A 616 -31.00 -15.34 -28.57
N LYS A 617 -32.11 -15.19 -29.31
CA LYS A 617 -32.71 -16.29 -30.08
C LYS A 617 -31.86 -16.64 -31.28
#